data_AF-A0A2E1PPD4-F1
#
_entry.id   AF-A0A2E1PPD4-F1
#
_cell.length_a   1.000
_cell.length_b   1.000
_cell.length_c   1.000
_cell.angle_alpha   90.00
_cell.angle_beta   90.00
_cell.angle_gamma   90.00
#
_symmetry.space_group_name_H-M   'P 1'
#
loop_
_entity.id
_entity.type
_entity.pdbx_description
1 polymer ?
#
loop_
_entity_poly.entity_id
_entity_poly.type
_entity_poly.pdbx_seq_one_letter_code
_entity_poly.pdbx_strand_id
1 'polypeptide(L)'
;MITLIVGLGNPGAKYKGTRHNVGAQFVEMLADNFKIQLKTEAKFWGQTGRVNVDGKELWLLKPNTFMNESGKSVAAFHSFYKFYVF
;
A
#
# COMPACT_ATOMS: atom_id res chain seq x y z
N MET A 1 7.80 7.81 -13.49
CA MET A 1 6.96 6.60 -13.66
C MET A 1 6.51 6.16 -12.29
N ILE A 2 5.22 5.92 -12.06
CA ILE A 2 4.71 5.51 -10.74
C ILE A 2 5.03 4.03 -10.55
N THR A 3 5.91 3.73 -9.59
CA THR A 3 6.29 2.35 -9.24
C THR A 3 5.59 1.85 -7.98
N LEU A 4 4.95 2.75 -7.22
CA LEU A 4 4.31 2.45 -5.95
C LEU A 4 3.06 3.34 -5.75
N ILE A 5 1.93 2.70 -5.43
CA ILE A 5 0.71 3.35 -4.93
C ILE A 5 0.54 2.94 -3.47
N VAL A 6 0.37 3.93 -2.58
CA VAL A 6 0.20 3.70 -1.15
C VAL A 6 -1.22 4.08 -0.71
N GLY A 7 -1.91 3.15 -0.07
CA GLY A 7 -3.26 3.33 0.44
C GLY A 7 -3.24 3.65 1.94
N LEU A 8 -3.26 4.94 2.28
CA LEU A 8 -3.22 5.39 3.66
C LEU A 8 -4.55 5.15 4.39
N GLY A 9 -4.47 4.77 5.67
CA GLY A 9 -5.62 4.48 6.52
C GLY A 9 -5.18 4.06 7.93
N ASN A 10 -6.14 3.94 8.86
CA ASN A 10 -5.91 3.31 10.15
C ASN A 10 -6.34 1.83 10.15
N PRO A 11 -5.62 0.94 10.84
CA PRO A 11 -5.96 -0.48 10.94
C PRO A 11 -7.04 -0.73 11.98
N GLY A 12 -7.83 -1.80 11.77
CA GLY A 12 -8.86 -2.25 12.69
C GLY A 12 -10.28 -1.83 12.29
N ALA A 13 -11.25 -2.64 12.71
CA ALA A 13 -12.64 -2.56 12.25
C ALA A 13 -13.30 -1.19 12.51
N LYS A 14 -12.94 -0.51 13.61
CA LYS A 14 -13.50 0.79 14.01
C LYS A 14 -13.20 1.94 13.03
N TYR A 15 -12.21 1.79 12.15
CA TYR A 15 -11.85 2.81 11.16
C TYR A 15 -12.37 2.49 9.74
N LYS A 16 -13.00 1.31 9.56
CA LYS A 16 -13.56 0.90 8.27
C LYS A 16 -14.68 1.87 7.85
N GLY A 17 -14.63 2.34 6.61
CA GLY A 17 -15.63 3.27 6.07
C GLY A 17 -15.47 4.74 6.50
N THR A 18 -14.44 5.08 7.28
CA THR A 18 -14.14 6.48 7.60
C THR A 18 -13.48 7.19 6.42
N ARG A 19 -13.68 8.51 6.29
CA ARG A 19 -13.02 9.33 5.24
C ARG A 19 -11.49 9.23 5.27
N HIS A 20 -10.91 8.99 6.44
CA HIS A 20 -9.46 8.80 6.61
C HIS A 20 -8.94 7.49 5.99
N ASN A 21 -9.79 6.51 5.75
CA ASN A 21 -9.41 5.20 5.20
C ASN A 21 -9.66 5.09 3.69
N VAL A 22 -10.08 6.16 3.01
CA VAL A 22 -10.37 6.15 1.56
C VAL A 22 -9.15 5.72 0.75
N GLY A 23 -7.94 6.11 1.15
CA GLY A 23 -6.70 5.66 0.48
C GLY A 23 -6.51 4.15 0.55
N ALA A 24 -6.66 3.56 1.74
CA ALA A 24 -6.59 2.11 1.95
C ALA A 24 -7.69 1.38 1.15
N GLN A 25 -8.92 1.90 1.15
CA GLN A 25 -10.03 1.35 0.37
C GLN A 25 -9.76 1.41 -1.14
N PHE A 26 -9.19 2.51 -1.63
CA PHE A 26 -8.81 2.64 -3.02
C PHE A 26 -7.79 1.57 -3.44
N VAL A 27 -6.77 1.31 -2.60
CA VAL A 27 -5.79 0.25 -2.87
C VAL A 27 -6.40 -1.15 -2.84
N GLU A 28 -7.33 -1.42 -1.91
CA GLU A 28 -8.08 -2.69 -1.89
C GLU A 28 -8.90 -2.88 -3.17
N MET A 29 -9.65 -1.86 -3.60
CA MET A 29 -10.43 -1.90 -4.84
C MET A 29 -9.52 -2.07 -6.08
N LEU A 30 -8.37 -1.40 -6.09
CA LEU A 30 -7.40 -1.52 -7.18
C LEU A 30 -6.82 -2.95 -7.24
N ALA A 31 -6.47 -3.52 -6.08
CA ALA A 31 -6.03 -4.91 -5.99
C ALA A 31 -7.10 -5.88 -6.50
N ASP A 32 -8.37 -5.69 -6.13
CA ASP A 32 -9.48 -6.52 -6.58
C ASP A 32 -9.74 -6.43 -8.10
N ASN A 33 -9.59 -5.22 -8.67
CA ASN A 33 -9.72 -4.98 -10.11
C ASN A 33 -8.62 -5.70 -10.90
N PHE A 34 -7.37 -5.66 -10.40
CA PHE A 34 -6.23 -6.32 -11.02
C PHE A 34 -6.01 -7.78 -10.56
N LYS A 35 -6.92 -8.33 -9.74
CA LYS A 35 -6.82 -9.69 -9.17
C LYS A 35 -5.51 -9.94 -8.42
N ILE A 36 -5.03 -8.92 -7.72
CA ILE A 36 -3.82 -8.96 -6.89
C ILE A 36 -4.21 -9.38 -5.47
N GLN A 37 -3.58 -10.44 -4.96
CA GLN A 37 -3.68 -10.76 -3.54
C GLN A 37 -2.70 -9.88 -2.75
N LEU A 38 -3.22 -9.02 -1.87
CA LEU A 38 -2.40 -8.28 -0.90
C LEU A 38 -1.94 -9.21 0.22
N LYS A 39 -0.63 -9.43 0.33
CA LYS A 39 -0.01 -10.30 1.34
C LYS A 39 0.56 -9.47 2.48
N THR A 40 0.35 -9.90 3.72
CA THR A 40 0.95 -9.26 4.89
C THR A 40 2.46 -9.48 4.89
N GLU A 41 3.21 -8.40 4.92
CA GLU A 41 4.68 -8.39 4.90
C GLU A 41 5.18 -7.60 6.11
N ALA A 42 5.58 -8.30 7.17
CA ALA A 42 5.96 -7.69 8.45
C ALA A 42 7.11 -6.67 8.31
N LYS A 43 8.08 -6.94 7.43
CA LYS A 43 9.20 -6.04 7.12
C LYS A 43 8.77 -4.68 6.55
N PHE A 44 7.56 -4.61 5.98
CA PHE A 44 7.00 -3.38 5.40
C PHE A 44 5.87 -2.79 6.25
N TRP A 45 5.60 -3.36 7.44
CA TRP A 45 4.56 -2.86 8.35
C TRP A 45 3.18 -2.77 7.68
N GLY A 46 2.87 -3.68 6.75
CA GLY A 46 1.67 -3.56 5.92
C GLY A 46 1.41 -4.77 5.04
N GLN A 47 0.44 -4.61 4.13
CA GLN A 47 0.12 -5.57 3.09
C GLN A 47 0.62 -5.05 1.75
N THR A 48 1.19 -5.92 0.92
CA THR A 48 1.72 -5.55 -0.39
C THR A 48 1.26 -6.51 -1.49
N GLY A 49 1.23 -6.00 -2.71
CA GLY A 49 1.00 -6.76 -3.92
C GLY A 49 1.58 -6.03 -5.12
N ARG A 50 1.72 -6.72 -6.25
CA ARG A 50 2.22 -6.12 -7.47
C ARG A 50 1.52 -6.67 -8.70
N VAL A 51 1.55 -5.89 -9.76
CA VAL A 51 1.06 -6.27 -11.09
C VAL A 51 1.98 -5.68 -12.15
N ASN A 52 2.06 -6.33 -13.31
CA ASN A 52 2.68 -5.74 -14.49
C ASN A 52 1.60 -5.03 -15.33
N VAL A 53 1.80 -3.75 -15.60
CA VAL A 53 0.93 -2.94 -16.48
C VAL A 53 1.80 -2.44 -17.63
N ASP A 54 1.50 -2.85 -18.86
CA ASP A 54 2.24 -2.45 -20.07
C ASP A 54 3.77 -2.61 -19.95
N GLY A 55 4.22 -3.74 -19.42
CA GLY A 55 5.64 -4.05 -19.23
C GLY A 55 6.25 -3.40 -17.98
N LYS A 56 5.48 -2.68 -17.17
CA LYS A 56 5.96 -1.94 -16.00
C LYS A 56 5.42 -2.52 -14.71
N GLU A 57 6.31 -2.74 -13.74
CA GLU A 57 5.90 -3.21 -12.42
C GLU A 57 5.28 -2.07 -11.61
N LEU A 58 4.06 -2.29 -11.13
CA LEU A 58 3.34 -1.41 -10.21
C LEU A 58 3.16 -2.13 -8.89
N TRP A 59 3.66 -1.52 -7.81
CA TRP A 59 3.43 -1.99 -6.45
C TRP A 59 2.25 -1.30 -5.79
N LEU A 60 1.51 -2.07 -5.00
CA LEU A 60 0.51 -1.61 -4.06
C LEU A 60 1.04 -1.85 -2.65
N LEU A 61 0.94 -0.82 -1.81
CA LEU A 61 1.24 -0.89 -0.39
C LEU A 61 0.05 -0.35 0.40
N LYS A 62 -0.43 -1.13 1.36
CA LYS A 62 -1.40 -0.71 2.37
C LYS A 62 -0.73 -0.85 3.75
N PRO A 63 -0.27 0.25 4.36
CA PRO A 63 0.27 0.22 5.70
C PRO A 63 -0.75 -0.36 6.70
N ASN A 64 -0.26 -1.15 7.64
CA ASN A 64 -1.01 -1.64 8.80
C ASN A 64 -0.53 -0.98 10.10
N THR A 65 0.09 0.20 9.97
CA THR A 65 0.42 1.12 11.06
C THR A 65 -0.72 2.10 11.28
N PHE A 66 -0.76 2.79 12.43
CA PHE A 66 -1.61 3.97 12.54
C PHE A 66 -1.17 5.03 11.52
N MET A 67 -2.13 5.84 11.07
CA MET A 67 -1.97 6.81 9.99
C MET A 67 -0.73 7.71 10.18
N ASN A 68 -0.51 8.20 11.40
CA ASN A 68 0.63 9.05 11.76
C ASN A 68 1.99 8.35 11.59
N GLU A 69 2.02 7.02 11.60
CA GLU A 69 3.21 6.18 11.44
C GLU A 69 3.31 5.56 10.03
N SER A 70 2.51 6.02 9.07
CA SER A 70 2.54 5.49 7.69
C SER A 70 3.92 5.65 7.03
N GLY A 71 4.64 6.73 7.39
CA GLY A 71 6.00 6.99 6.88
C GLY A 71 6.97 5.85 7.18
N LYS A 72 6.80 5.12 8.30
CA LYS A 72 7.61 3.96 8.64
C LYS A 72 7.44 2.81 7.62
N SER A 73 6.20 2.56 7.22
CA SER A 73 5.87 1.54 6.21
C SER A 73 6.41 1.92 4.85
N VAL A 74 6.17 3.17 4.42
CA VAL A 74 6.61 3.68 3.12
C VAL A 74 8.13 3.70 3.02
N ALA A 75 8.83 4.19 4.05
CA ALA A 75 10.29 4.26 4.07
C ALA A 75 10.94 2.86 4.06
N ALA A 76 10.38 1.89 4.81
CA ALA A 76 10.88 0.52 4.80
C ALA A 76 10.75 -0.14 3.41
N PHE A 77 9.61 0.08 2.76
CA PHE A 77 9.36 -0.43 1.41
C PHE A 77 10.29 0.22 0.37
N HIS A 78 10.39 1.55 0.41
CA HIS A 78 11.27 2.34 -0.45
C HIS A 78 12.74 1.92 -0.32
N SER A 79 13.23 1.80 0.91
CA SER A 79 14.62 1.42 1.20
C SER A 79 14.97 0.02 0.68
N PHE A 80 14.02 -0.92 0.75
CA PHE A 80 14.24 -2.30 0.31
C PHE A 80 14.31 -2.41 -1.22
N TYR A 81 13.38 -1.79 -1.94
CA TYR A 81 13.30 -1.87 -3.40
C TYR A 81 14.09 -0.79 -4.14
N LYS A 82 14.69 0.17 -3.41
CA LYS A 82 15.48 1.28 -3.95
C LYS A 82 14.71 2.09 -5.01
N PHE A 83 13.42 2.33 -4.78
CA PHE A 83 12.67 3.23 -5.65
C PHE A 83 13.23 4.66 -5.56
N TYR A 84 12.99 5.51 -6.54
CA TYR A 84 13.22 6.96 -6.37
C TYR A 84 11.91 7.57 -5.86
N VAL A 85 11.98 8.32 -4.75
CA VAL A 85 10.84 9.15 -4.30
C VAL A 85 11.05 10.53 -4.94
N PHE A 86 10.04 11.00 -5.66
CA PHE A 86 9.92 12.37 -6.14
C PHE A 86 8.89 13.08 -5.26
#